data_AF-A0A7Y4VR94-F1
#
_entry.id   AF-A0A7Y4VR94-F1
#
_cell.length_a   1.000
_cell.length_b   1.000
_cell.length_c   1.000
_cell.angle_alpha   90.00
_cell.angle_beta   90.00
_cell.angle_gamma   90.00
#
_symmetry.space_group_name_H-M   'P 1'
#
loop_
_entity.id
_entity.type
_entity.pdbx_description
1 polymer ?
#
loop_
_entity_poly.entity_id
_entity_poly.type
_entity_poly.pdbx_seq_one_letter_code
_entity_poly.pdbx_strand_id
1 'polypeptide(L)'
;MERPKAENVVVVARSAKWYADGLSFSCTQCGNCCSGPPGYVWVTREEIARIAKFLGRANGRLDKAQVRRVGLRHSLTEKPDGDCVFLKRRDGKAYCGVYEARPVQCRTWPFWNENLRTQADWDAAAGNCPGMNGGTHFGFVAIEELRRQRKT
;
A
#
# COMPACT_ATOMS: atom_id res chain seq x y z
N MET A 1 32.86 27.93 5.53
CA MET A 1 31.83 26.91 5.74
C MET A 1 31.46 26.33 4.39
N GLU A 2 32.11 25.23 3.99
CA GLU A 2 31.80 24.56 2.73
C GLU A 2 30.47 23.82 2.88
N ARG A 3 29.52 24.11 1.98
CA ARG A 3 28.25 23.38 1.91
C ARG A 3 28.56 21.93 1.50
N PRO A 4 28.04 20.92 2.20
CA PRO A 4 28.28 19.53 1.82
C PRO A 4 27.77 19.28 0.39
N LYS A 5 28.59 18.62 -0.43
CA LYS A 5 28.22 18.22 -1.80
C LYS A 5 26.99 17.30 -1.73
N ALA A 6 26.03 17.50 -2.64
CA ALA A 6 24.75 16.79 -2.65
C ALA A 6 24.89 15.26 -2.64
N GLU A 7 25.93 14.69 -3.26
CA GLU A 7 26.24 13.26 -3.20
C GLU A 7 26.54 12.77 -1.78
N ASN A 8 27.32 13.51 -1.00
CA ASN A 8 27.62 13.13 0.39
C ASN A 8 26.37 13.18 1.27
N VAL A 9 25.44 14.10 1.02
CA VAL A 9 24.17 14.16 1.76
C VAL A 9 23.29 12.95 1.46
N VAL A 10 23.23 12.52 0.18
CA VAL A 10 22.44 11.35 -0.23
C VAL A 10 23.03 10.05 0.33
N VAL A 11 24.36 9.91 0.36
CA VAL A 11 25.04 8.73 0.92
C VAL A 11 24.82 8.62 2.43
N VAL A 12 24.97 9.71 3.18
CA VAL A 12 24.77 9.71 4.64
C VAL A 12 23.30 9.43 5.00
N ALA A 13 22.35 9.97 4.24
CA ALA A 13 20.92 9.70 4.44
C ALA A 13 20.54 8.23 4.18
N ARG A 14 21.24 7.55 3.26
CA ARG A 14 21.07 6.11 3.00
C ARG A 14 21.61 5.27 4.16
N SER A 15 22.84 5.53 4.61
CA SER A 15 23.50 4.74 5.66
C SER A 15 22.82 4.81 7.04
N ALA A 16 21.98 5.83 7.28
CA ALA A 16 21.28 6.00 8.55
C ALA A 16 19.94 5.22 8.64
N LYS A 17 19.40 4.73 7.52
CA LYS A 17 18.15 3.98 7.51
C LYS A 17 18.43 2.48 7.65
N TRP A 18 17.72 1.81 8.54
CA TRP A 18 17.93 0.38 8.81
C TRP A 18 17.67 -0.52 7.58
N TYR A 19 16.88 -0.05 6.61
CA TYR A 19 16.59 -0.73 5.34
C TYR A 19 17.49 -0.24 4.18
N ALA A 20 18.68 0.29 4.45
CA ALA A 20 19.60 0.82 3.43
C ALA A 20 19.96 -0.19 2.33
N ASP A 21 19.97 -1.48 2.68
CA ASP A 21 20.25 -2.59 1.77
C ASP A 21 19.02 -3.04 0.97
N GLY A 22 17.84 -2.53 1.33
CA GLY A 22 16.58 -2.91 0.71
C GLY A 22 15.79 -3.91 1.54
N LEU A 23 14.60 -4.25 1.03
CA LEU A 23 13.64 -5.15 1.66
C LEU A 23 12.90 -5.94 0.58
N SER A 24 12.48 -7.15 0.91
CA SER A 24 11.77 -8.02 -0.03
C SER A 24 10.28 -8.07 0.27
N PHE A 25 9.47 -7.98 -0.78
CA PHE A 25 8.04 -8.16 -0.70
C PHE A 25 7.45 -8.71 -2.00
N SER A 26 6.48 -9.61 -1.89
CA SER A 26 5.56 -9.93 -2.98
C SER A 26 4.18 -10.28 -2.44
N CYS A 27 3.12 -9.77 -3.07
CA CYS A 27 1.77 -10.11 -2.64
C CYS A 27 1.51 -11.59 -2.90
N THR A 28 1.32 -12.37 -1.83
CA THR A 28 1.04 -13.81 -1.88
C THR A 28 -0.45 -14.13 -1.98
N GLN A 29 -1.30 -13.13 -2.24
CA GLN A 29 -2.75 -13.35 -2.36
C GLN A 29 -3.36 -13.96 -1.07
N CYS A 30 -2.76 -13.67 0.09
CA CYS A 30 -3.25 -14.14 1.40
C CYS A 30 -4.53 -13.41 1.86
N GLY A 31 -4.75 -12.17 1.39
CA GLY A 31 -5.90 -11.35 1.76
C GLY A 31 -5.75 -10.60 3.09
N ASN A 32 -4.68 -10.84 3.87
CA ASN A 32 -4.52 -10.27 5.21
C ASN A 32 -4.52 -8.73 5.25
N CYS A 33 -3.83 -8.07 4.31
CA CYS A 33 -3.82 -6.59 4.24
C CYS A 33 -5.09 -5.99 3.60
N CYS A 34 -5.96 -6.83 3.04
CA CYS A 34 -7.20 -6.45 2.38
C CYS A 34 -8.45 -6.83 3.20
N SER A 35 -8.25 -7.32 4.42
CA SER A 35 -9.26 -7.84 5.34
C SER A 35 -8.91 -7.39 6.76
N GLY A 36 -9.81 -7.61 7.72
CA GLY A 36 -9.61 -7.26 9.12
C GLY A 36 -10.62 -6.24 9.65
N PRO A 37 -10.37 -5.68 10.86
CA PRO A 37 -11.31 -4.76 11.49
C PRO A 37 -11.51 -3.49 10.65
N PRO A 38 -12.65 -2.80 10.81
CA PRO A 38 -12.94 -1.58 10.07
C PRO A 38 -11.79 -0.57 10.15
N GLY A 39 -11.28 -0.18 8.99
CA GLY A 39 -10.21 0.78 8.83
C GLY A 39 -10.55 1.79 7.73
N TYR A 40 -9.54 2.51 7.23
CA TYR A 40 -9.71 3.39 6.08
C TYR A 40 -8.70 3.05 5.00
N VAL A 41 -9.21 2.70 3.82
CA VAL A 41 -8.43 2.68 2.58
C VAL A 41 -8.76 3.96 1.84
N TRP A 42 -7.97 5.00 2.11
CA TRP A 42 -8.17 6.32 1.55
C TRP A 42 -7.96 6.30 0.04
N VAL A 43 -8.87 6.97 -0.67
CA VAL A 43 -8.82 7.12 -2.12
C VAL A 43 -9.05 8.56 -2.53
N THR A 44 -8.30 9.03 -3.52
CA THR A 44 -8.55 10.31 -4.18
C THR A 44 -9.61 10.16 -5.29
N ARG A 45 -10.11 11.28 -5.81
CA ARG A 45 -11.05 11.26 -6.95
C ARG A 45 -10.43 10.63 -8.19
N GLU A 46 -9.14 10.86 -8.40
CA GLU A 46 -8.37 10.29 -9.50
C GLU A 46 -8.26 8.77 -9.33
N GLU A 47 -8.07 8.26 -8.11
CA GLU A 47 -8.02 6.81 -7.88
C GLU A 47 -9.39 6.16 -8.05
N ILE A 48 -10.46 6.81 -7.56
CA ILE A 48 -11.84 6.39 -7.82
C ILE A 48 -12.09 6.26 -9.32
N ALA A 49 -11.70 7.26 -10.11
CA ALA A 49 -11.85 7.24 -11.56
C ALA A 49 -11.03 6.13 -12.23
N ARG A 50 -9.79 5.89 -11.77
CA ARG A 50 -8.95 4.79 -12.28
C ARG A 50 -9.56 3.43 -11.98
N ILE A 51 -10.06 3.21 -10.76
CA ILE A 51 -10.72 1.97 -10.37
C ILE A 51 -12.00 1.79 -11.20
N ALA A 52 -12.81 2.83 -11.34
CA ALA A 52 -14.04 2.78 -12.14
C ALA A 52 -13.75 2.43 -13.61
N LYS A 53 -12.72 3.05 -14.22
CA LYS A 53 -12.27 2.74 -15.58
C LYS A 53 -11.81 1.28 -15.69
N PHE A 54 -11.03 0.79 -14.73
CA PHE A 54 -10.60 -0.61 -14.69
C PHE A 54 -11.78 -1.59 -14.62
N LEU A 55 -12.86 -1.21 -13.93
CA LEU A 55 -14.10 -1.98 -13.86
C LEU A 55 -15.02 -1.80 -15.09
N GLY A 56 -14.56 -1.11 -16.15
CA GLY A 56 -15.34 -0.88 -17.37
C GLY A 56 -16.45 0.17 -17.24
N ARG A 57 -16.41 1.03 -16.22
CA ARG A 57 -17.47 2.01 -15.95
C ARG A 57 -17.19 3.33 -16.67
N ALA A 58 -17.97 3.61 -17.70
CA ALA A 58 -17.84 4.82 -18.52
C ALA A 58 -18.06 6.13 -17.74
N ASN A 59 -18.84 6.10 -16.66
CA ASN A 59 -19.14 7.29 -15.85
C ASN A 59 -18.00 7.71 -14.90
N GLY A 60 -16.92 6.91 -14.80
CA GLY A 60 -15.78 7.21 -13.92
C GLY A 60 -16.11 7.19 -12.43
N ARG A 61 -17.20 6.54 -12.01
CA ARG A 61 -17.69 6.54 -10.62
C ARG A 61 -17.73 5.13 -10.03
N LEU A 62 -17.51 5.08 -8.71
CA LEU A 62 -17.78 3.90 -7.87
C LEU A 62 -19.10 4.10 -7.12
N ASP A 63 -19.79 3.00 -6.84
CA ASP A 63 -21.10 3.05 -6.19
C ASP A 63 -20.94 3.26 -4.68
N LYS A 64 -22.02 3.64 -3.98
CA LYS A 64 -22.03 3.77 -2.51
C LYS A 64 -21.66 2.47 -1.80
N ALA A 65 -21.87 1.33 -2.44
CA ALA A 65 -21.46 0.02 -1.95
C ALA A 65 -19.94 -0.21 -2.01
N GLN A 66 -19.19 0.62 -2.75
CA GLN A 66 -17.75 0.46 -3.01
C GLN A 66 -16.90 1.60 -2.44
N VAL A 67 -17.46 2.80 -2.32
CA VAL A 67 -16.78 3.97 -1.77
C VAL A 67 -17.74 4.75 -0.86
N ARG A 68 -17.23 5.16 0.30
CA ARG A 68 -17.92 6.03 1.25
C ARG A 68 -17.17 7.34 1.43
N ARG A 69 -17.90 8.40 1.76
CA ARG A 69 -17.32 9.68 2.20
C ARG A 69 -17.16 9.64 3.73
N VAL A 70 -15.99 10.02 4.22
CA VAL A 70 -15.66 10.13 5.65
C VAL A 70 -15.11 11.53 5.88
N GLY A 71 -15.94 12.41 6.44
CA GLY A 71 -15.62 13.84 6.52
C GLY A 71 -15.36 14.45 5.14
N LEU A 72 -14.13 14.92 4.91
CA LEU A 72 -13.70 15.51 3.63
C LEU A 72 -13.03 14.51 2.67
N ARG A 73 -12.75 13.27 3.12
CA ARG A 73 -12.04 12.24 2.34
C ARG A 73 -12.99 11.14 1.87
N HIS A 74 -12.51 10.28 0.97
CA HIS A 74 -13.22 9.09 0.53
C HIS A 74 -12.42 7.84 0.92
N SER A 75 -13.12 6.80 1.37
CA SER A 75 -12.54 5.49 1.67
C SER A 75 -13.26 4.41 0.89
N LEU A 76 -12.54 3.37 0.48
CA LEU A 76 -13.20 2.13 0.06
C LEU A 76 -14.01 1.55 1.22
N THR A 77 -15.08 0.86 0.87
CA THR A 77 -15.95 0.15 1.80
C THR A 77 -15.45 -1.25 2.10
N GLU A 78 -15.92 -1.77 3.21
CA GLU A 78 -15.76 -3.14 3.67
C GLU A 78 -17.09 -3.89 3.49
N LYS A 79 -17.01 -5.20 3.28
CA LYS A 79 -18.15 -6.12 3.32
C LYS A 79 -18.50 -6.46 4.78
N PRO A 80 -19.63 -7.14 5.04
CA PRO A 80 -20.01 -7.54 6.40
C PRO A 80 -18.98 -8.39 7.15
N ASP A 81 -18.14 -9.13 6.43
CA ASP A 81 -17.04 -9.95 6.97
C ASP A 81 -15.74 -9.17 7.22
N GLY A 82 -15.72 -7.86 6.97
CA GLY A 82 -14.54 -7.00 7.11
C GLY A 82 -13.60 -7.01 5.90
N ASP A 83 -13.87 -7.82 4.87
CA ASP A 83 -13.08 -7.79 3.64
C ASP A 83 -13.30 -6.46 2.90
N CYS A 84 -12.24 -5.90 2.31
CA CYS A 84 -12.38 -4.83 1.33
C CYS A 84 -13.39 -5.23 0.24
N VAL A 85 -14.23 -4.29 -0.22
CA VAL A 85 -15.23 -4.53 -1.26
C VAL A 85 -14.69 -5.20 -2.53
N PHE A 86 -13.42 -4.96 -2.87
CA PHE A 86 -12.77 -5.55 -4.04
C PHE A 86 -12.02 -6.85 -3.75
N LEU A 87 -11.88 -7.28 -2.50
CA LEU A 87 -11.30 -8.58 -2.18
C LEU A 87 -12.27 -9.68 -2.63
N LYS A 88 -11.77 -10.67 -3.36
CA LYS A 88 -12.52 -11.85 -3.80
C LYS A 88 -11.89 -13.08 -3.18
N ARG A 89 -12.71 -14.01 -2.71
CA ARG A 89 -12.26 -15.30 -2.20
C ARG A 89 -12.87 -16.39 -3.04
N ARG A 90 -12.04 -17.31 -3.54
CA ARG A 90 -12.47 -18.45 -4.35
C ARG A 90 -11.51 -19.61 -4.11
N ASP A 91 -12.04 -20.79 -3.85
CA ASP A 91 -11.28 -22.04 -3.68
C ASP A 91 -10.14 -21.90 -2.65
N GLY A 92 -10.44 -21.26 -1.52
CA GLY A 92 -9.48 -21.02 -0.43
C GLY A 92 -8.41 -19.95 -0.72
N LYS A 93 -8.43 -19.28 -1.88
CA LYS A 93 -7.48 -18.25 -2.28
C LYS A 93 -8.12 -16.87 -2.32
N ALA A 94 -7.33 -15.83 -2.04
CA ALA A 94 -7.80 -14.45 -2.05
C ALA A 94 -7.20 -13.65 -3.21
N TYR A 95 -8.00 -12.82 -3.88
CA TYR A 95 -7.58 -12.05 -5.04
C TYR A 95 -8.14 -10.64 -4.95
N CYS A 96 -7.36 -9.63 -5.30
CA CYS A 96 -7.88 -8.28 -5.42
C CYS A 96 -8.52 -8.12 -6.80
N GLY A 97 -9.83 -7.88 -6.85
CA GLY A 97 -10.58 -7.66 -8.09
C GLY A 97 -10.20 -6.37 -8.83
N VAL A 98 -9.33 -5.53 -8.26
CA VAL A 98 -8.81 -4.29 -8.87
C VAL A 98 -7.30 -4.19 -8.72
N TYR A 99 -6.57 -5.32 -8.71
CA TYR A 99 -5.15 -5.38 -8.38
C TYR A 99 -4.28 -4.36 -9.15
N GLU A 100 -4.49 -4.21 -10.46
CA GLU A 100 -3.75 -3.26 -11.29
C GLU A 100 -4.14 -1.79 -11.02
N ALA A 101 -5.40 -1.57 -10.66
CA ALA A 101 -5.95 -0.26 -10.35
C ALA A 101 -5.92 0.09 -8.86
N ARG A 102 -5.21 -0.69 -8.03
CA ARG A 102 -5.11 -0.48 -6.59
C ARG A 102 -4.77 0.98 -6.26
N PRO A 103 -5.43 1.57 -5.26
CA PRO A 103 -5.06 2.90 -4.80
C PRO A 103 -3.65 2.89 -4.23
N VAL A 104 -3.03 4.06 -4.16
CA VAL A 104 -1.65 4.25 -3.70
C VAL A 104 -1.43 3.57 -2.35
N GLN A 105 -2.35 3.73 -1.40
CA GLN A 105 -2.26 3.07 -0.09
C GLN A 105 -2.07 1.54 -0.21
N CYS A 106 -2.87 0.87 -1.04
CA CYS A 106 -2.77 -0.57 -1.25
C CYS A 106 -1.56 -0.98 -2.10
N ARG A 107 -1.12 -0.12 -3.04
CA ARG A 107 0.03 -0.39 -3.92
C ARG A 107 1.36 -0.26 -3.18
N THR A 108 1.44 0.63 -2.20
CA THR A 108 2.68 0.89 -1.45
C THR A 108 2.81 0.06 -0.19
N TRP A 109 1.82 -0.78 0.15
CA TRP A 109 2.02 -1.82 1.17
C TRP A 109 3.15 -2.76 0.73
N PRO A 110 4.11 -3.13 1.61
CA PRO A 110 4.24 -2.81 3.04
C PRO A 110 5.15 -1.61 3.36
N PHE A 111 5.60 -0.84 2.36
CA PHE A 111 6.55 0.28 2.49
C PHE A 111 5.93 1.57 3.04
N TRP A 112 4.98 1.43 3.96
CA TRP A 112 4.36 2.54 4.66
C TRP A 112 5.33 3.14 5.68
N ASN A 113 5.17 4.44 5.97
CA ASN A 113 6.02 5.15 6.93
C ASN A 113 6.06 4.46 8.30
N GLU A 114 4.91 3.97 8.73
CA GLU A 114 4.71 3.32 10.02
C GLU A 114 5.48 1.99 10.09
N ASN A 115 5.46 1.20 9.02
CA ASN A 115 6.18 -0.07 8.93
C ASN A 115 7.70 0.13 8.77
N LEU A 116 8.13 1.22 8.12
CA LEU A 116 9.54 1.51 7.86
C LEU A 116 10.23 2.27 9.01
N ARG A 117 9.49 2.60 10.07
CA ARG A 117 10.00 3.42 11.18
C ARG A 117 11.14 2.72 11.94
N THR A 118 10.99 1.43 12.21
CA THR A 118 12.04 0.57 12.82
C THR A 118 11.98 -0.85 12.24
N GLN A 119 13.05 -1.64 12.42
CA GLN A 119 13.04 -3.07 12.09
C GLN A 119 11.89 -3.80 12.82
N ALA A 120 11.65 -3.46 14.10
CA ALA A 120 10.58 -4.06 14.88
C ALA A 120 9.18 -3.76 14.31
N ASP A 121 8.96 -2.56 13.78
CA ASP A 121 7.69 -2.21 13.11
C ASP A 121 7.49 -3.03 11.82
N TRP A 122 8.56 -3.26 11.07
CA TRP A 122 8.53 -4.11 9.89
C TRP A 122 8.24 -5.56 10.23
N ASP A 123 8.91 -6.10 11.26
CA ASP A 123 8.71 -7.48 11.71
C ASP A 123 7.30 -7.69 12.26
N ALA A 124 6.74 -6.71 12.97
CA ALA A 124 5.36 -6.73 13.42
C ALA A 124 4.38 -6.78 12.24
N ALA A 125 4.61 -6.00 11.18
CA ALA A 125 3.81 -6.07 9.97
C ALA A 125 3.98 -7.41 9.22
N ALA A 126 5.20 -7.96 9.19
CA ALA A 126 5.50 -9.25 8.59
C ALA A 126 4.79 -10.41 9.28
N GLY A 127 4.56 -10.32 10.60
CA GLY A 127 3.79 -11.31 11.36
C GLY A 127 2.38 -11.56 10.80
N ASN A 128 1.79 -10.58 10.13
CA ASN A 128 0.48 -10.68 9.48
C ASN A 128 0.56 -10.78 7.95
N CYS A 129 1.75 -10.83 7.35
CA CYS A 129 1.91 -10.82 5.90
C CYS A 129 2.97 -11.83 5.43
N PRO A 130 2.58 -13.02 4.94
CA PRO A 130 3.52 -14.03 4.45
C PRO A 130 4.26 -13.60 3.16
N GLY A 131 3.91 -12.44 2.60
CA GLY A 131 4.60 -11.86 1.45
C GLY A 131 5.80 -10.98 1.80
N MET A 132 5.98 -10.62 3.07
CA MET A 132 7.13 -9.83 3.53
C MET A 132 8.34 -10.75 3.76
N ASN A 133 9.55 -10.17 3.70
CA ASN A 133 10.82 -10.89 3.85
C ASN A 133 11.08 -11.98 2.79
N GLY A 134 10.37 -11.92 1.66
CA GLY A 134 10.50 -12.85 0.55
C GLY A 134 9.98 -12.28 -0.77
N GLY A 135 10.23 -12.98 -1.87
CA GLY A 135 9.84 -12.55 -3.21
C GLY A 135 10.74 -11.45 -3.78
N THR A 136 10.13 -10.48 -4.45
CA THR A 136 10.83 -9.39 -5.15
C THR A 136 11.60 -8.49 -4.18
N HIS A 137 12.88 -8.26 -4.47
CA HIS A 137 13.73 -7.35 -3.71
C HIS A 137 13.55 -5.90 -4.18
N PHE A 138 13.31 -4.97 -3.25
CA PHE A 138 13.24 -3.54 -3.49
C PHE A 138 14.46 -2.86 -2.87
N GLY A 139 15.29 -2.23 -3.69
CA GLY A 139 16.42 -1.43 -3.20
C GLY A 139 15.95 -0.14 -2.51
N PHE A 140 16.85 0.48 -1.73
CA PHE A 140 16.57 1.70 -0.96
C PHE A 140 15.84 2.80 -1.74
N VAL A 141 16.31 3.12 -2.96
CA VAL A 141 15.70 4.19 -3.79
C VAL A 141 14.25 3.86 -4.13
N ALA A 142 13.97 2.62 -4.54
CA ALA A 142 12.61 2.19 -4.86
C ALA A 142 11.68 2.23 -3.63
N ILE A 143 12.18 1.84 -2.46
CA ILE A 143 11.44 1.93 -1.20
C ILE A 143 11.09 3.38 -0.87
N GLU A 144 12.06 4.30 -0.98
CA GLU A 144 11.83 5.73 -0.72
C GLU A 144 10.84 6.34 -1.71
N GLU A 145 10.87 5.96 -2.98
CA GLU A 145 9.88 6.39 -3.98
C GLU A 145 8.47 5.89 -3.63
N LEU A 146 8.33 4.61 -3.28
CA LEU A 146 7.04 4.03 -2.88
C LEU A 146 6.49 4.68 -1.62
N ARG A 147 7.34 4.87 -0.59
CA ARG A 147 6.97 5.49 0.68
C ARG A 147 6.42 6.90 0.48
N ARG A 148 7.05 7.70 -0.40
CA ARG A 148 6.67 9.09 -0.67
C ARG A 148 5.38 9.26 -1.47
N GLN A 149 4.91 8.21 -2.16
CA GLN A 149 3.64 8.28 -2.89
C GLN A 149 2.44 8.43 -1.93
N ARG A 150 2.51 7.83 -0.73
CA ARG A 150 1.46 7.96 0.28
C ARG A 150 1.64 9.27 1.04
N LYS A 151 1.09 10.36 0.50
CA LYS A 151 0.95 11.65 1.21
C LYS A 151 -0.12 11.47 2.29
N THR A 152 0.27 11.68 3.55
CA THR A 152 -0.59 11.52 4.73
C THR A 152 -1.80 12.44 4.69
#